data_AF-A0A7Y1ZZ31-F1
#
_entry.id   AF-A0A7Y1ZZ31-F1
#
_cell.length_a   1.000
_cell.length_b   1.000
_cell.length_c   1.000
_cell.angle_alpha   90.00
_cell.angle_beta   90.00
_cell.angle_gamma   90.00
#
_symmetry.space_group_name_H-M   'P 1'
#
loop_
_entity.id
_entity.type
_entity.pdbx_description
1 polymer ?
#
loop_
_entity_poly.entity_id
_entity_poly.type
_entity_poly.pdbx_seq_one_letter_code
_entity_poly.pdbx_strand_id
1 'polypeptide(L)'
;MEIFATYCSAHKKEDSGLLPAIERYQSDRIRNIKDLADQKAVPFFILSGKFGLIPAGNPVPFYDHLLINKAVAGHSQKVAQQISEKGINSIRYFTRDPRIDLNIDPYLKCIQKACEICETEFSRELII
;
A
#
# COMPACT_ATOMS: atom_id res chain seq x y z
N MET A 1 -12.72 -9.56 4.79
CA MET A 1 -11.77 -9.03 5.78
C MET A 1 -11.57 -7.54 5.54
N GLU A 2 -11.72 -6.71 6.58
CA GLU A 2 -11.30 -5.29 6.54
C GLU A 2 -9.79 -5.20 6.75
N ILE A 3 -9.12 -4.28 6.04
CA ILE A 3 -7.71 -3.97 6.24
C ILE A 3 -7.46 -2.46 6.28
N PHE A 4 -6.37 -2.06 6.95
CA PHE A 4 -5.80 -0.73 6.82
C PHE A 4 -4.61 -0.78 5.88
N ALA A 5 -4.50 0.19 4.99
CA ALA A 5 -3.41 0.24 4.01
C ALA A 5 -2.88 1.65 3.79
N THR A 6 -1.59 1.74 3.43
CA THR A 6 -0.95 2.97 2.95
C THR A 6 0.07 2.66 1.86
N TYR A 7 0.61 3.66 1.18
CA TYR A 7 1.64 3.49 0.15
C TYR A 7 3.04 3.28 0.75
N CYS A 8 3.91 2.63 0.00
CA CYS A 8 5.32 2.42 0.35
C CYS A 8 6.11 3.73 0.53
N SER A 9 7.35 3.64 1.01
CA SER A 9 8.25 4.79 1.16
C SER A 9 9.29 4.84 0.05
N ALA A 10 9.66 6.06 -0.37
CA ALA A 10 10.83 6.29 -1.21
C ALA A 10 12.10 5.88 -0.46
N HIS A 11 12.22 6.29 0.81
CA HIS A 11 13.34 5.95 1.68
C HIS A 11 13.22 4.51 2.19
N LYS A 12 14.28 3.73 1.97
CA LYS A 12 14.35 2.30 2.26
C LYS A 12 15.69 1.96 2.88
N LYS A 13 15.70 0.98 3.78
CA LYS A 13 16.95 0.35 4.23
C LYS A 13 17.64 -0.32 3.04
N GLU A 14 18.91 0.01 2.83
CA GLU A 14 19.72 -0.48 1.70
C GLU A 14 20.41 -1.82 1.98
N ASP A 15 20.24 -2.38 3.18
CA ASP A 15 20.78 -3.69 3.54
C ASP A 15 20.44 -4.75 2.49
N SER A 16 21.48 -5.48 2.08
CA SER A 16 21.34 -6.63 1.18
C SER A 16 20.47 -7.72 1.82
N GLY A 17 19.70 -8.43 1.00
CA GLY A 17 18.82 -9.52 1.45
C GLY A 17 17.36 -9.11 1.54
N LEU A 18 16.54 -9.96 2.15
CA LEU A 18 15.11 -9.73 2.33
C LEU A 18 14.85 -9.14 3.73
N LEU A 19 14.01 -8.12 3.81
CA LEU A 19 13.52 -7.56 5.07
C LEU A 19 11.99 -7.50 5.02
N PRO A 20 11.29 -7.69 6.15
CA PRO A 20 9.86 -7.39 6.23
C PRO A 20 9.56 -6.00 5.66
N ALA A 21 8.44 -5.86 4.95
CA ALA A 21 8.07 -4.59 4.32
C ALA A 21 8.06 -3.41 5.31
N ILE A 22 7.58 -3.64 6.53
CA ILE A 22 7.59 -2.66 7.63
C ILE A 22 8.99 -2.21 8.06
N GLU A 23 9.99 -3.08 7.92
CA GLU A 23 11.39 -2.77 8.22
C GLU A 23 12.12 -2.19 7.01
N ARG A 24 11.75 -2.62 5.80
CA ARG A 24 12.32 -2.12 4.55
C ARG A 24 11.97 -0.66 4.33
N TYR A 25 10.70 -0.29 4.48
CA TYR A 25 10.23 1.06 4.21
C TYR A 25 10.39 1.95 5.43
N GLN A 26 11.32 2.90 5.38
CA GLN A 26 11.55 3.83 6.47
C GLN A 26 10.58 5.01 6.36
N SER A 27 9.56 5.03 7.22
CA SER A 27 8.54 6.09 7.23
C SER A 27 7.77 6.12 8.55
N ASP A 28 7.69 7.30 9.18
CA ASP A 28 6.82 7.51 10.36
C ASP A 28 5.35 7.26 10.04
N ARG A 29 4.90 7.65 8.84
CA ARG A 29 3.54 7.35 8.36
C ARG A 29 3.25 5.86 8.48
N ILE A 30 4.12 5.02 7.91
CA ILE A 30 3.88 3.57 7.87
C ILE A 30 3.81 3.00 9.28
N ARG A 31 4.70 3.47 10.20
CA ARG A 31 4.65 3.10 11.62
C ARG A 31 3.35 3.52 12.29
N ASN A 32 2.96 4.79 12.17
CA ASN A 32 1.77 5.32 12.81
C ASN A 32 0.48 4.62 12.35
N ILE A 33 0.37 4.29 11.05
CA ILE A 33 -0.79 3.56 10.53
C ILE A 33 -0.76 2.08 10.95
N LYS A 34 0.42 1.46 11.06
CA LYS A 34 0.56 0.11 11.64
C LYS A 34 0.09 0.09 13.09
N ASP A 35 0.52 1.05 13.90
CA ASP A 35 0.12 1.14 15.30
C ASP A 35 -1.40 1.36 15.43
N LEU A 36 -1.97 2.19 14.56
CA LEU A 36 -3.42 2.39 14.50
C LEU A 36 -4.16 1.10 14.11
N ALA A 37 -3.64 0.34 13.13
CA ALA A 37 -4.21 -0.93 12.72
C ALA A 37 -4.17 -1.96 13.86
N ASP A 38 -3.05 -2.03 14.59
CA ASP A 38 -2.89 -2.91 15.75
C ASP A 38 -3.87 -2.57 16.87
N GLN A 39 -4.04 -1.28 17.19
CA GLN A 39 -5.01 -0.81 18.19
C GLN A 39 -6.46 -1.17 17.82
N LYS A 40 -6.75 -1.30 16.52
CA LYS A 40 -8.06 -1.69 16.00
C LYS A 40 -8.18 -3.18 15.72
N ALA A 41 -7.12 -3.97 15.97
CA ALA A 41 -7.02 -5.38 15.65
C ALA A 41 -7.36 -5.69 14.17
N VAL A 42 -6.99 -4.78 13.25
CA VAL A 42 -7.17 -4.97 11.81
C VAL A 42 -5.82 -5.23 11.13
N PRO A 43 -5.74 -6.11 10.12
CA PRO A 43 -4.50 -6.33 9.38
C PRO A 43 -3.99 -5.07 8.67
N PHE A 44 -2.67 -4.87 8.70
CA PHE A 44 -2.01 -3.75 8.01
C PHE A 44 -1.26 -4.20 6.75
N PHE A 45 -1.51 -3.48 5.66
CA PHE A 45 -0.93 -3.72 4.36
C PHE A 45 -0.22 -2.47 3.81
N ILE A 46 0.74 -2.70 2.93
CA ILE A 46 1.49 -1.66 2.24
C ILE A 46 1.31 -1.85 0.74
N LEU A 47 0.86 -0.79 0.06
CA LEU A 47 0.81 -0.72 -1.39
C LEU A 47 2.19 -0.36 -1.93
N SER A 48 2.91 -1.37 -2.39
CA SER A 48 4.19 -1.25 -3.08
C SER A 48 3.97 -0.99 -4.57
N GLY A 49 4.69 0.00 -5.12
CA GLY A 49 4.69 0.24 -6.57
C GLY A 49 5.24 -0.93 -7.41
N LYS A 50 6.00 -1.85 -6.79
CA LYS A 50 6.57 -3.03 -7.45
C LYS A 50 5.81 -4.31 -7.12
N PHE A 51 5.49 -4.52 -5.85
CA PHE A 51 4.94 -5.79 -5.36
C PHE A 51 3.41 -5.81 -5.26
N GLY A 52 2.74 -4.66 -5.41
CA GLY A 52 1.30 -4.56 -5.21
C GLY A 52 0.96 -4.41 -3.72
N LEU A 53 -0.18 -4.93 -3.30
CA LEU A 53 -0.68 -4.85 -1.94
C LEU A 53 -0.15 -6.03 -1.11
N ILE A 54 0.81 -5.75 -0.22
CA ILE A 54 1.51 -6.77 0.56
C ILE A 54 1.31 -6.58 2.07
N PRO A 55 1.24 -7.65 2.87
CA PRO A 55 1.26 -7.55 4.33
C PRO A 55 2.53 -6.84 4.82
N ALA A 56 2.43 -6.14 5.95
CA ALA A 56 3.57 -5.44 6.56
C ALA A 56 4.77 -6.37 6.88
N GLY A 57 4.50 -7.63 7.21
CA GLY A 57 5.52 -8.65 7.46
C GLY A 57 6.14 -9.28 6.22
N ASN A 58 5.64 -8.99 5.01
CA ASN A 58 6.09 -9.66 3.79
C ASN A 58 7.56 -9.33 3.49
N PRO A 59 8.45 -10.33 3.36
CA PRO A 59 9.86 -10.07 3.04
C PRO A 59 10.01 -9.49 1.62
N VAL A 60 10.74 -8.38 1.51
CA VAL A 60 11.03 -7.70 0.24
C VAL A 60 12.52 -7.36 0.12
N PRO A 61 13.12 -7.52 -1.08
CA PRO A 61 14.48 -7.06 -1.34
C PRO A 61 14.54 -5.53 -1.39
N PHE A 62 15.75 -4.97 -1.33
CA PHE A 62 15.94 -3.58 -1.73
C PHE A 62 15.54 -3.38 -3.19
N TYR A 63 14.91 -2.24 -3.49
CA TYR A 63 14.60 -1.82 -4.84
C TYR A 63 14.36 -0.31 -4.89
N ASP A 64 14.68 0.30 -6.02
CA ASP A 64 14.26 1.65 -6.35
C ASP A 64 13.21 1.62 -7.46
N HIS A 65 11.95 1.83 -7.08
CA HIS A 65 10.83 1.82 -8.01
C HIS A 65 9.70 2.70 -7.48
N LEU A 66 9.34 3.68 -8.29
CA LEU A 66 8.19 4.54 -8.10
C LEU A 66 7.08 4.09 -9.05
N LEU A 67 5.87 3.89 -8.53
CA LEU A 67 4.70 3.66 -9.38
C LEU A 67 4.39 4.93 -10.17
N ILE A 68 4.33 4.80 -11.49
CA ILE A 68 4.00 5.90 -12.41
C ILE A 68 2.64 5.69 -13.07
N ASN A 69 2.00 6.77 -13.51
CA ASN A 69 0.67 6.73 -14.13
C ASN A 69 0.54 5.71 -15.28
N LYS A 70 1.59 5.55 -16.11
CA LYS A 70 1.60 4.56 -17.21
C LYS A 70 1.48 3.12 -16.74
N ALA A 71 1.96 2.81 -15.53
CA ALA A 71 1.93 1.45 -14.96
C ALA A 71 0.64 1.15 -14.18
N VAL A 72 -0.17 2.16 -13.86
CA VAL A 72 -1.36 2.02 -12.99
C VAL A 72 -2.33 0.96 -13.49
N ALA A 73 -2.62 0.93 -14.79
CA ALA A 73 -3.61 0.00 -15.33
C ALA A 73 -3.21 -1.48 -15.19
N GLY A 74 -1.93 -1.81 -15.40
CA GLY A 74 -1.43 -3.17 -15.20
C GLY A 74 -1.27 -3.49 -13.72
N HIS A 75 -0.79 -2.53 -12.93
CA HIS A 75 -0.57 -2.73 -11.50
C HIS A 75 -1.89 -2.90 -10.73
N SER A 76 -2.95 -2.20 -11.11
CA SER A 76 -4.27 -2.35 -10.49
C SER A 76 -4.87 -3.74 -10.70
N GLN A 77 -4.59 -4.40 -11.83
CA GLN A 77 -5.03 -5.79 -12.07
C GLN A 77 -4.34 -6.76 -11.10
N LYS A 78 -3.02 -6.62 -10.93
CA LYS A 78 -2.25 -7.37 -9.94
C LYS A 78 -2.78 -7.14 -8.52
N VAL A 79 -3.05 -5.89 -8.16
CA VAL A 79 -3.57 -5.55 -6.82
C VAL A 79 -4.97 -6.12 -6.62
N ALA A 80 -5.86 -6.02 -7.63
CA ALA A 80 -7.21 -6.60 -7.55
C ALA A 80 -7.17 -8.11 -7.33
N GLN A 81 -6.32 -8.83 -8.07
CA GLN A 81 -6.09 -10.26 -7.84
C GLN A 81 -5.62 -10.54 -6.41
N GLN A 82 -4.66 -9.77 -5.89
CA GLN A 82 -4.18 -9.93 -4.51
C GLN A 82 -5.25 -9.65 -3.45
N ILE A 83 -6.16 -8.70 -3.70
CA ILE A 83 -7.30 -8.38 -2.84
C ILE A 83 -8.25 -9.60 -2.79
N SER A 84 -8.66 -10.10 -3.96
CA SER A 84 -9.55 -11.26 -4.07
C SER A 84 -8.94 -12.52 -3.43
N GLU A 85 -7.68 -12.85 -3.72
CA GLU A 85 -6.99 -14.02 -3.18
C GLU A 85 -6.89 -14.02 -1.65
N LYS A 86 -6.87 -12.83 -1.03
CA LYS A 86 -6.78 -12.67 0.42
C LYS A 86 -8.14 -12.54 1.10
N GLY A 87 -9.25 -12.57 0.35
CA GLY A 87 -10.58 -12.35 0.90
C GLY A 87 -10.75 -10.97 1.54
N ILE A 88 -10.01 -9.97 1.03
CA ILE A 88 -10.17 -8.58 1.47
C ILE A 88 -11.46 -8.06 0.84
N ASN A 89 -12.36 -7.52 1.66
CA ASN A 89 -13.65 -7.00 1.20
C ASN A 89 -13.88 -5.52 1.59
N SER A 90 -13.01 -4.96 2.44
CA SER A 90 -13.01 -3.55 2.78
C SER A 90 -11.59 -3.03 3.00
N ILE A 91 -11.27 -1.87 2.43
CA ILE A 91 -9.98 -1.21 2.55
C ILE A 91 -10.18 0.22 3.03
N ARG A 92 -9.56 0.55 4.17
CA ARG A 92 -9.34 1.93 4.58
C ARG A 92 -7.93 2.36 4.20
N TYR A 93 -7.84 3.26 3.22
CA TYR A 93 -6.58 3.68 2.62
C TYR A 93 -6.15 5.05 3.13
N PHE A 94 -5.03 5.07 3.85
CA PHE A 94 -4.43 6.26 4.43
C PHE A 94 -3.41 6.86 3.48
N THR A 95 -3.65 8.09 3.05
CA THR A 95 -2.82 8.75 2.04
C THR A 95 -2.61 10.23 2.32
N ARG A 96 -1.44 10.75 1.94
CA ARG A 96 -1.28 12.20 1.81
C ARG A 96 -2.15 12.71 0.66
N ASP A 97 -2.49 13.99 0.74
CA ASP A 97 -3.21 14.66 -0.32
C ASP A 97 -2.35 14.69 -1.61
N PRO A 98 -2.84 14.11 -2.73
CA PRO A 98 -2.12 14.14 -4.00
C PRO A 98 -1.88 15.56 -4.53
N ARG A 99 -2.62 16.57 -4.04
CA ARG A 99 -2.37 17.98 -4.35
C ARG A 99 -1.08 18.51 -3.71
N ILE A 100 -0.60 17.86 -2.64
CA ILE A 100 0.64 18.20 -1.94
C ILE A 100 1.81 17.36 -2.47
N ASP A 101 1.57 16.07 -2.73
CA ASP A 101 2.59 15.17 -3.29
C ASP A 101 2.04 14.41 -4.52
N LEU A 102 2.41 14.90 -5.70
CA LEU A 102 1.97 14.35 -6.99
C LEU A 102 2.47 12.91 -7.22
N ASN A 103 3.50 12.45 -6.50
CA ASN A 103 4.00 11.08 -6.62
C ASN A 103 3.03 10.05 -6.02
N ILE A 104 2.04 10.51 -5.24
CA ILE A 104 1.06 9.65 -4.57
C ILE A 104 -0.17 9.40 -5.45
N ASP A 105 -0.44 10.29 -6.39
CA ASP A 105 -1.56 10.17 -7.33
C ASP A 105 -1.62 8.80 -8.04
N PRO A 106 -0.52 8.24 -8.58
CA PRO A 106 -0.53 6.90 -9.16
C PRO A 106 -0.92 5.79 -8.17
N TYR A 107 -0.53 5.91 -6.90
CA TYR A 107 -0.85 4.91 -5.86
C TYR A 107 -2.33 4.96 -5.50
N LEU A 108 -2.87 6.16 -5.30
CA LEU A 108 -4.30 6.34 -5.00
C LEU A 108 -5.16 5.81 -6.16
N LYS A 109 -4.83 6.20 -7.41
CA LYS A 109 -5.53 5.69 -8.60
C LYS A 109 -5.44 4.17 -8.71
N CYS A 110 -4.28 3.59 -8.39
CA CYS A 110 -4.08 2.15 -8.49
C CYS A 110 -4.96 1.37 -7.51
N ILE A 111 -5.00 1.75 -6.23
CA ILE A 111 -5.82 1.03 -5.23
C ILE A 111 -7.31 1.26 -5.46
N GLN A 112 -7.72 2.46 -5.85
CA GLN A 112 -9.12 2.75 -6.20
C GLN A 112 -9.58 1.87 -7.36
N LYS A 113 -8.83 1.86 -8.45
CA LYS A 113 -9.12 1.02 -9.61
C LYS A 113 -9.10 -0.47 -9.27
N ALA A 114 -8.19 -0.91 -8.40
CA ALA A 114 -8.15 -2.30 -7.97
C ALA A 114 -9.41 -2.69 -7.19
N CYS A 115 -9.84 -1.86 -6.24
CA CYS A 115 -11.09 -2.06 -5.50
C CYS A 115 -12.32 -2.09 -6.42
N GLU A 116 -12.37 -1.23 -7.44
CA GLU A 116 -13.44 -1.24 -8.45
C GLU A 116 -13.48 -2.57 -9.24
N ILE A 117 -12.32 -3.11 -9.63
CA ILE A 117 -12.23 -4.36 -10.39
C ILE A 117 -12.76 -5.56 -9.60
N CYS A 118 -12.50 -5.61 -8.29
CA CYS A 118 -12.86 -6.74 -7.43
C CYS A 118 -13.98 -6.43 -6.42
N GLU A 119 -14.78 -5.39 -6.68
CA GLU A 119 -15.96 -5.01 -5.90
C GLU A 119 -15.70 -4.91 -4.38
N THR A 120 -14.54 -4.35 -4.01
CA THR A 120 -14.10 -4.20 -2.62
C THR A 120 -14.46 -2.81 -2.11
N GLU A 121 -15.03 -2.72 -0.92
CA GLU A 121 -15.34 -1.42 -0.31
C GLU A 121 -14.05 -0.61 -0.13
N PHE A 122 -14.09 0.66 -0.51
CA PHE A 122 -12.94 1.55 -0.46
C PHE A 122 -13.28 2.84 0.27
N SER A 123 -12.50 3.18 1.28
CA SER A 123 -12.53 4.47 1.95
C SER A 123 -11.13 5.10 1.96
N ARG A 124 -11.09 6.43 1.86
CA ARG A 124 -9.84 7.20 1.84
C ARG A 124 -9.78 8.11 3.06
N GLU A 125 -8.68 8.03 3.78
CA GLU A 125 -8.35 8.90 4.90
C GLU A 125 -7.13 9.76 4.56
N LEU A 126 -7.28 11.08 4.71
CA LEU A 126 -6.17 12.01 4.52
C LEU A 126 -5.33 12.10 5.79
N ILE A 127 -4.02 12.03 5.62
CA ILE A 127 -3.04 12.17 6.69
C ILE A 127 -2.12 13.35 6.42
N ILE A 128 -1.69 14.02 7.49
CA ILE A 128 -0.82 15.20 7.47
C ILE A 128 0.64 14.74 7.35
#